data_AF-A0A6A6ZJP4-F1
#
_entry.id   AF-A0A6A6ZJP4-F1
#
_cell.length_a   1.000
_cell.length_b   1.000
_cell.length_c   1.000
_cell.angle_alpha   90.00
_cell.angle_beta   90.00
_cell.angle_gamma   90.00
#
_symmetry.space_group_name_H-M   'P 1'
#
loop_
_entity.id
_entity.type
_entity.pdbx_description
1 polymer ?
#
loop_
_entity_poly.entity_id
_entity_poly.type
_entity_poly.pdbx_seq_one_letter_code
_entity_poly.pdbx_strand_id
1 'polypeptide(L)'
;VDEGCRRVHCQRLLIQGPGSQYFEVQPPGDDDDPAIVPVDSEAAWTRVGEAMAQAWENVEKRAHKTIQEGERNEVNPWVERTQWLPYLVGMERADLMACIEEPVAEPDPRNDVEPEPVEAAIWKAMDGLTLTINQ
;
A
#
# COMPACT_ATOMS: atom_id res chain seq x y z
N VAL A 1 -18.07 -32.29 39.54
CA VAL A 1 -18.56 -31.47 38.41
C VAL A 1 -18.34 -32.31 37.17
N ASP A 2 -19.38 -32.40 36.36
CA ASP A 2 -19.69 -33.44 35.35
C ASP A 2 -18.58 -33.87 34.40
N GLU A 3 -18.53 -35.17 34.15
CA GLU A 3 -17.69 -35.92 33.21
C GLU A 3 -18.09 -35.69 31.74
N GLY A 4 -18.84 -34.62 31.44
CA GLY A 4 -19.39 -34.30 30.12
C GLY A 4 -19.16 -32.87 29.64
N CYS A 5 -18.47 -32.00 30.39
CA CYS A 5 -18.21 -30.62 29.98
C CYS A 5 -16.74 -30.23 30.14
N ARG A 6 -16.09 -29.88 29.02
CA ARG A 6 -14.72 -29.31 29.00
C ARG A 6 -14.78 -27.80 29.23
N ARG A 7 -13.97 -27.30 30.17
CA ARG A 7 -13.79 -25.86 30.36
C ARG A 7 -12.89 -25.33 29.23
N VAL A 8 -13.39 -24.36 28.46
CA VAL A 8 -12.68 -23.72 27.34
C VAL A 8 -12.58 -22.21 27.57
N HIS A 9 -11.55 -21.59 26.99
CA HIS A 9 -11.43 -20.14 26.96
C HIS A 9 -12.06 -19.64 25.65
N CYS A 10 -12.91 -18.61 25.72
CA CYS A 10 -13.59 -18.08 24.54
C CYS A 10 -13.35 -16.58 24.38
N GLN A 11 -13.22 -16.12 23.14
CA GLN A 11 -13.22 -14.71 22.78
C GLN A 11 -14.37 -14.42 21.79
N ARG A 12 -14.76 -13.16 21.68
CA ARG A 12 -15.82 -12.69 20.78
C ARG A 12 -15.24 -11.64 19.84
N LEU A 13 -15.42 -11.85 18.53
CA LEU A 13 -14.91 -10.96 17.48
C LEU A 13 -15.75 -9.69 17.36
N LEU A 14 -17.08 -9.83 17.37
CA LEU A 14 -18.02 -8.73 17.24
C LEU A 14 -18.78 -8.54 18.56
N ILE A 15 -18.68 -7.36 19.16
CA ILE A 15 -19.25 -7.12 20.49
C ILE A 15 -20.80 -7.14 20.45
N GLN A 16 -21.42 -6.72 19.33
CA GLN A 16 -22.87 -6.73 19.12
C GLN A 16 -23.23 -6.89 17.62
N GLY A 17 -24.46 -7.34 17.34
CA GLY A 17 -25.05 -7.43 15.99
C GLY A 17 -25.20 -8.87 15.47
N PRO A 18 -25.96 -9.07 14.36
CA PRO A 18 -26.04 -10.36 13.68
C PRO A 18 -24.64 -10.84 13.26
N GLY A 19 -24.27 -12.07 13.63
CA GLY A 19 -22.93 -12.62 13.40
C GLY A 19 -21.97 -12.56 14.60
N SER A 20 -22.40 -11.98 15.73
CA SER A 20 -21.68 -12.10 16.99
C SER A 20 -21.68 -13.54 17.50
N GLN A 21 -20.53 -14.22 17.38
CA GLN A 21 -20.32 -15.58 17.89
C GLN A 21 -19.07 -15.67 18.77
N TYR A 22 -19.11 -16.59 19.73
CA TYR A 22 -17.95 -16.97 20.52
C TYR A 22 -17.18 -18.06 19.79
N PHE A 23 -15.86 -17.98 19.85
CA PHE A 23 -14.97 -19.04 19.39
C PHE A 23 -13.96 -19.36 20.49
N GLU A 24 -13.52 -20.62 20.52
CA GLU A 24 -12.52 -21.10 21.48
C GLU A 24 -11.15 -20.51 21.14
N VAL A 25 -10.47 -19.97 22.15
CA VAL A 25 -9.09 -19.48 22.06
C VAL A 25 -8.23 -20.34 22.98
N GLN A 26 -7.00 -20.62 22.55
CA GLN A 26 -6.03 -21.21 23.45
C GLN A 26 -5.66 -20.15 24.50
N PRO A 27 -5.70 -20.47 25.80
CA PRO A 27 -5.12 -19.57 26.79
C PRO A 27 -3.63 -19.40 26.45
N PRO A 28 -3.04 -18.21 26.67
CA PRO A 28 -1.58 -18.11 26.71
C PRO A 28 -1.12 -19.08 27.80
N GLY A 29 -0.52 -20.20 27.38
CA GLY A 29 0.01 -21.19 28.30
C GLY A 29 1.21 -20.59 29.03
N ASP A 30 1.26 -20.78 30.34
CA ASP A 30 2.41 -20.38 31.16
C ASP A 30 3.62 -21.32 30.99
N ASP A 31 3.56 -22.33 30.13
CA ASP A 31 4.70 -23.22 29.85
C ASP A 31 4.69 -23.65 28.37
N ASP A 32 5.87 -23.56 27.76
CA ASP A 32 6.22 -23.75 26.34
C ASP A 32 5.73 -22.66 25.37
N ASP A 33 6.20 -21.43 25.62
CA ASP A 33 6.49 -20.49 24.55
C ASP A 33 7.50 -21.18 23.60
N PRO A 34 7.17 -21.51 22.34
CA PRO A 34 8.20 -21.88 21.38
C PRO A 34 8.96 -20.59 21.14
N ALA A 35 9.99 -20.35 21.97
CA ALA A 35 10.76 -19.13 22.08
C ALA A 35 10.57 -18.32 20.81
N ILE A 36 9.67 -17.33 20.85
CA ILE A 36 9.60 -16.33 19.80
C ILE A 36 10.98 -15.71 19.89
N VAL A 37 11.91 -16.25 19.11
CA VAL A 37 13.25 -15.73 19.00
C VAL A 37 12.99 -14.27 18.71
N PRO A 38 13.48 -13.33 19.52
CA PRO A 38 13.36 -11.92 19.21
C PRO A 38 14.16 -11.75 17.91
N VAL A 39 13.49 -11.96 16.78
CA VAL A 39 13.89 -11.36 15.54
C VAL A 39 13.84 -9.90 15.90
N ASP A 40 15.02 -9.32 15.99
CA ASP A 40 15.21 -7.90 16.08
C ASP A 40 14.34 -7.29 14.99
N SER A 41 13.17 -6.80 15.42
CA SER A 41 12.08 -6.46 14.52
C SER A 41 12.56 -5.34 13.61
N GLU A 42 13.38 -4.44 14.14
CA GLU A 42 14.04 -3.38 13.39
C GLU A 42 14.94 -3.97 12.30
N ALA A 43 15.84 -4.90 12.62
CA ALA A 43 16.70 -5.54 11.63
C ALA A 43 15.92 -6.36 10.58
N ALA A 44 14.78 -6.97 10.95
CA ALA A 44 13.91 -7.63 10.00
C ALA A 44 13.20 -6.64 9.08
N TRP A 45 12.71 -5.52 9.61
CA TRP A 45 12.13 -4.44 8.82
C TRP A 45 13.16 -3.76 7.91
N THR A 46 14.40 -3.59 8.35
CA THR A 46 15.51 -3.10 7.52
C THR A 46 15.76 -4.03 6.34
N ARG A 47 15.85 -5.35 6.57
CA ARG A 47 16.04 -6.33 5.48
C ARG A 47 14.87 -6.36 4.51
N VAL A 48 13.64 -6.24 5.01
CA VAL A 48 12.44 -6.12 4.16
C VAL A 48 12.49 -4.83 3.34
N GLY A 49 12.88 -3.71 3.95
CA GLY A 49 13.06 -2.42 3.27
C GLY A 49 14.13 -2.46 2.19
N GLU A 50 15.29 -3.05 2.48
CA GLU A 50 16.39 -3.25 1.52
C GLU A 50 15.97 -4.17 0.36
N ALA A 51 15.30 -5.29 0.66
CA ALA A 51 14.79 -6.20 -0.36
C ALA A 51 13.72 -5.53 -1.23
N MET A 52 12.87 -4.69 -0.64
CA MET A 52 11.86 -3.91 -1.35
C MET A 52 12.51 -2.83 -2.24
N ALA A 53 13.51 -2.11 -1.74
CA ALA A 53 14.26 -1.12 -2.52
C ALA A 53 14.99 -1.77 -3.71
N GLN A 54 15.61 -2.93 -3.50
CA GLN A 54 16.29 -3.68 -4.56
C GLN A 54 15.30 -4.27 -5.57
N ALA A 55 14.13 -4.75 -5.11
CA ALA A 55 13.05 -5.17 -6.00
C ALA A 55 12.54 -3.98 -6.83
N TRP A 56 12.41 -2.80 -6.22
CA TRP A 56 11.98 -1.57 -6.88
C TRP A 56 12.99 -1.11 -7.94
N GLU A 57 14.29 -1.12 -7.63
CA GLU A 57 15.34 -0.77 -8.59
C GLU A 57 15.34 -1.72 -9.80
N ASN A 58 15.11 -3.01 -9.57
CA ASN A 58 15.00 -4.00 -10.63
C ASN A 58 13.72 -3.83 -11.47
N VAL A 59 12.61 -3.46 -10.84
CA VAL A 59 11.37 -3.09 -11.53
C VAL A 59 11.59 -1.83 -12.36
N GLU A 60 12.28 -0.83 -11.84
CA GLU A 60 12.58 0.41 -12.56
C GLU A 60 13.52 0.18 -13.74
N LYS A 61 14.55 -0.66 -13.58
CA LYS A 61 15.44 -1.09 -14.69
C LYS A 61 14.71 -1.91 -15.75
N ARG A 62 13.65 -2.65 -15.37
CA ARG A 62 12.79 -3.42 -16.27
C ARG A 62 11.55 -2.67 -16.73
N ALA A 63 11.30 -1.47 -16.20
CA ALA A 63 10.17 -0.66 -16.59
C ALA A 63 10.42 -0.24 -18.04
N HIS A 64 9.59 -0.76 -18.93
CA HIS A 64 9.65 -0.40 -20.33
C HIS A 64 9.39 1.10 -20.45
N LYS A 65 10.15 1.79 -21.31
CA LYS A 65 9.99 3.24 -21.55
C LYS A 65 8.58 3.58 -22.03
N THR A 66 7.97 2.66 -22.77
CA THR A 66 6.59 2.74 -23.27
C THR A 66 5.74 1.66 -22.62
N ILE A 67 4.53 1.99 -22.18
CA ILE A 67 3.58 1.01 -21.63
C ILE A 67 3.12 0.05 -22.73
N GLN A 68 3.36 -1.24 -22.51
CA GLN A 68 2.90 -2.34 -23.37
C GLN A 68 1.54 -2.87 -22.89
N GLU A 69 0.87 -3.64 -23.74
CA GLU A 69 -0.31 -4.40 -23.34
C GLU A 69 0.06 -5.32 -22.16
N GLY A 70 -0.52 -5.05 -20.98
CA GLY A 70 -0.18 -5.78 -19.76
C GLY A 70 -0.59 -7.25 -19.84
N GLU A 71 0.24 -8.14 -19.29
CA GLU A 71 -0.15 -9.53 -19.06
C GLU A 71 -1.40 -9.54 -18.16
N ARG A 72 -2.48 -10.13 -18.68
CA ARG A 72 -3.74 -10.31 -17.95
C ARG A 72 -3.57 -11.42 -16.90
N ASN A 73 -2.77 -11.17 -15.87
CA ASN A 73 -2.73 -12.06 -14.71
C ASN A 73 -4.03 -11.88 -13.92
N GLU A 74 -4.77 -12.98 -13.81
CA GLU A 74 -6.05 -13.17 -13.12
C GLU A 74 -6.75 -11.88 -12.71
N VAL A 75 -7.45 -11.32 -13.69
CA VAL A 75 -8.60 -10.43 -13.61
C VAL A 75 -8.77 -9.73 -12.26
N ASN A 76 -8.02 -8.65 -12.03
CA ASN A 76 -8.48 -7.65 -11.05
C ASN A 76 -9.72 -6.96 -11.66
N PRO A 77 -10.96 -7.23 -11.20
CA PRO A 77 -12.17 -6.72 -11.85
C PRO A 77 -12.24 -5.18 -11.85
N TRP A 78 -11.48 -4.55 -10.94
CA TRP A 78 -11.36 -3.11 -10.88
C TRP A 78 -10.57 -2.55 -12.07
N VAL A 79 -9.50 -3.24 -12.50
CA VAL A 79 -8.69 -2.83 -13.66
C VAL A 79 -9.49 -2.93 -14.96
N GLU A 80 -10.31 -3.97 -15.10
CA GLU A 80 -11.23 -4.09 -16.24
C GLU A 80 -12.30 -2.99 -16.22
N ARG A 81 -12.82 -2.64 -15.04
CA ARG A 81 -13.83 -1.59 -14.94
C ARG A 81 -13.28 -0.21 -15.25
N THR A 82 -12.04 0.08 -14.87
CA THR A 82 -11.44 1.39 -15.09
C THR A 82 -10.88 1.55 -16.49
N GLN A 83 -10.65 0.46 -17.23
CA GLN A 83 -10.12 0.47 -18.60
C GLN A 83 -8.78 1.22 -18.74
N TRP A 84 -7.97 1.28 -17.68
CA TRP A 84 -6.72 2.05 -17.72
C TRP A 84 -5.73 1.52 -18.78
N LEU A 85 -5.66 0.20 -18.97
CA LEU A 85 -4.76 -0.41 -19.95
C LEU A 85 -4.94 0.15 -21.37
N PRO A 86 -6.13 0.09 -22.01
CA PRO A 86 -6.29 0.63 -23.35
C PRO A 86 -6.05 2.14 -23.46
N TYR A 87 -6.22 2.91 -22.38
CA TYR A 87 -5.95 4.35 -22.39
C TYR A 87 -4.46 4.70 -22.23
N LEU A 88 -3.68 3.84 -21.56
CA LEU A 88 -2.28 4.09 -21.26
C LEU A 88 -1.32 3.39 -22.25
N VAL A 89 -1.81 2.43 -23.04
CA VAL A 89 -1.01 1.76 -24.08
C VAL A 89 -0.45 2.77 -25.07
N GLY A 90 0.86 2.70 -25.31
CA GLY A 90 1.57 3.59 -26.23
C GLY A 90 1.95 4.96 -25.66
N MET A 91 1.56 5.28 -24.42
CA MET A 91 2.10 6.45 -23.72
C MET A 91 3.52 6.18 -23.23
N GLU A 92 4.39 7.17 -23.38
CA GLU A 92 5.72 7.12 -22.79
C GLU A 92 5.63 7.36 -21.28
N ARG A 93 6.41 6.59 -20.53
CA ARG A 93 6.50 6.73 -19.07
C ARG A 93 6.93 8.14 -18.69
N ALA A 94 7.82 8.77 -19.46
CA ALA A 94 8.27 10.13 -19.18
C ALA A 94 7.11 11.13 -19.17
N ASP A 95 6.20 11.03 -20.13
CA ASP A 95 5.03 11.91 -20.22
C ASP A 95 4.08 11.68 -19.03
N LEU A 96 3.89 10.42 -18.62
CA LEU A 96 3.10 10.08 -17.44
C LEU A 96 3.73 10.58 -16.14
N MET A 97 5.05 10.53 -16.02
CA MET A 97 5.76 11.06 -14.85
C MET A 97 5.68 12.58 -14.80
N ALA A 98 5.73 13.27 -15.94
CA ALA A 98 5.53 14.72 -15.99
C ALA A 98 4.14 15.13 -15.47
N CYS A 99 3.10 14.30 -15.68
CA CYS A 99 1.74 14.58 -15.18
C CYS A 99 1.61 14.50 -13.64
N ILE A 100 2.58 13.92 -12.94
CA ILE A 100 2.58 13.78 -11.47
C ILE A 100 3.74 14.53 -10.83
N GLU A 101 4.47 15.34 -11.59
CA GLU A 101 5.51 16.21 -11.05
C GLU A 101 4.86 17.44 -10.42
N GLU A 102 5.48 17.98 -9.37
CA GLU A 102 4.97 19.18 -8.70
C GLU A 102 4.95 20.35 -9.70
N PRO A 103 3.78 20.98 -9.93
CA PRO A 103 3.68 22.07 -10.88
C PRO A 103 4.46 23.30 -10.41
N VAL A 104 5.09 23.97 -11.37
CA VAL A 104 5.96 25.13 -11.10
C VAL A 104 5.12 26.33 -10.71
N ALA A 105 5.19 26.73 -9.44
CA ALA A 105 4.43 27.88 -8.94
C ALA A 105 4.99 29.24 -9.39
N GLU A 106 6.32 29.33 -9.55
CA GLU A 106 7.04 30.57 -9.85
C GLU A 106 8.01 30.38 -11.03
N PRO A 107 8.13 31.36 -11.93
CA PRO A 107 9.04 31.26 -13.07
C PRO A 107 10.50 31.19 -12.60
N ASP A 108 11.21 30.11 -12.95
CA ASP A 108 12.66 30.02 -12.78
C ASP A 108 13.35 30.59 -14.05
N PRO A 109 14.10 31.70 -13.98
CA PRO A 109 14.81 32.26 -15.12
C PRO A 109 15.89 31.34 -15.72
N ARG A 110 16.16 30.17 -15.12
CA ARG A 110 17.07 29.14 -15.63
C ARG A 110 16.39 28.05 -16.43
N ASN A 111 15.06 28.03 -16.48
CA ASN A 111 14.28 27.01 -17.18
C ASN A 111 13.17 27.65 -18.00
N ASP A 112 12.84 27.06 -19.15
CA ASP A 112 11.80 27.55 -20.06
C ASP A 112 10.41 26.99 -19.71
N VAL A 113 10.22 26.50 -18.48
CA VAL A 113 8.94 25.95 -18.00
C VAL A 113 8.02 27.10 -17.59
N GLU A 114 6.84 27.15 -18.21
CA GLU A 114 5.80 28.12 -17.88
C GLU A 114 5.26 27.87 -16.46
N PRO A 115 5.05 28.93 -15.66
CA PRO A 115 4.48 28.77 -14.33
C PRO A 115 2.98 28.40 -14.39
N GLU A 116 2.60 27.44 -13.56
CA GLU A 116 1.25 26.88 -13.43
C GLU A 116 0.71 27.13 -12.00
N PRO A 117 0.36 28.38 -11.64
CA PRO A 117 0.07 28.77 -10.26
C PRO A 117 -1.25 28.19 -9.72
N VAL A 118 -2.21 27.89 -10.59
CA VAL A 118 -3.51 27.30 -10.18
C VAL A 118 -3.31 25.84 -9.83
N GLU A 119 -2.59 25.13 -10.68
CA GLU A 119 -2.20 23.73 -10.53
C GLU A 119 -1.35 23.56 -9.28
N ALA A 120 -0.38 24.44 -9.03
CA ALA A 120 0.43 24.48 -7.81
C ALA A 120 -0.41 24.72 -6.54
N ALA A 121 -1.42 25.59 -6.61
CA ALA A 121 -2.33 25.82 -5.48
C ALA A 121 -3.19 24.58 -5.19
N ILE A 122 -3.68 23.88 -6.22
CA ILE A 122 -4.43 22.62 -6.09
C ILE A 122 -3.52 21.53 -5.50
N TRP A 123 -2.30 21.40 -6.01
CA TRP A 123 -1.29 20.44 -5.52
C TRP A 123 -1.02 20.62 -4.03
N LYS A 124 -0.73 21.86 -3.61
CA LYS A 124 -0.50 22.21 -2.21
C LYS A 124 -1.72 21.93 -1.32
N ALA A 125 -2.92 22.13 -1.83
CA ALA A 125 -4.14 21.80 -1.10
C ALA A 125 -4.31 20.29 -0.92
N MET A 126 -3.98 19.48 -1.94
CA MET A 126 -4.00 18.02 -1.86
C MET A 126 -2.99 17.48 -0.85
N ASP A 127 -1.76 18.03 -0.80
CA ASP A 127 -0.74 17.68 0.20
C ASP A 127 -1.18 18.03 1.62
N GLY A 128 -1.91 19.13 1.80
CA GLY A 128 -2.50 19.47 3.11
C GLY A 128 -3.47 18.41 3.63
N LEU A 129 -4.18 17.70 2.74
CA LEU A 129 -5.15 16.66 3.10
C LEU A 129 -4.48 15.36 3.53
N THR A 130 -3.35 14.98 2.91
CA THR A 130 -2.63 13.74 3.26
C THR A 130 -2.01 13.81 4.66
N LEU A 131 -1.63 15.01 5.11
CA LEU A 131 -1.12 15.24 6.47
C LEU A 131 -2.21 15.17 7.55
N THR A 132 -3.47 15.54 7.23
CA THR A 132 -4.58 15.50 8.19
C THR A 132 -5.17 14.11 8.44
N ILE A 133 -4.90 13.11 7.59
CA ILE A 133 -5.44 11.75 7.75
C ILE A 133 -4.62 10.90 8.75
N ASN A 134 -3.41 11.35 9.12
CA ASN A 134 -2.53 10.67 10.08
C ASN A 134 -2.53 11.32 11.49
N GLN A 135 -3.58 12.08 11.86
CA GLN A 135 -3.76 12.63 13.22
C GLN A 135 -5.00 12.07 13.91
#